data_AF-A0A7Y3T7H5-F1
#
_entry.id   AF-A0A7Y3T7H5-F1
#
_cell.length_a   1.000
_cell.length_b   1.000
_cell.length_c   1.000
_cell.angle_alpha   90.00
_cell.angle_beta   90.00
_cell.angle_gamma   90.00
#
_symmetry.space_group_name_H-M   'P 1'
#
loop_
_entity.id
_entity.type
_entity.pdbx_description
1 polymer ?
#
loop_
_entity_poly.entity_id
_entity_poly.type
_entity_poly.pdbx_seq_one_letter_code
_entity_poly.pdbx_strand_id
1 'polypeptide(L)'
;MPFATLMREALGLTEARRRSPVPKVDPELVRAVARIGGNLNQIARWLNTAQAQGQVSAIDAITVAARLVAIERALSEALKQFTARDGASC
;
A
#
# COMPACT_ATOMS: atom_id res chain seq x y z
N MET A 1 21.43 -17.06 10.49
CA MET A 1 22.20 -16.12 11.33
C MET A 1 23.40 -16.87 11.89
N PRO A 2 24.64 -16.39 11.74
CA PRO A 2 25.83 -17.06 12.28
C PRO A 2 25.83 -17.10 13.82
N PHE A 3 26.32 -18.18 14.42
CA PHE A 3 26.35 -18.38 15.88
C PHE A 3 27.08 -17.26 16.64
N ALA A 4 28.19 -16.77 16.10
CA ALA A 4 28.95 -15.67 16.69
C ALA A 4 28.14 -14.38 16.82
N THR A 5 27.15 -14.16 15.93
CA THR A 5 26.26 -12.99 16.00
C THR A 5 25.28 -13.12 17.18
N LEU A 6 24.73 -14.32 17.38
CA LEU A 6 23.82 -14.58 18.51
C LEU A 6 24.54 -14.47 19.86
N MET A 7 25.79 -14.94 19.93
CA MET A 7 26.60 -14.86 21.14
C MET A 7 26.91 -13.41 21.53
N ARG A 8 27.22 -12.55 20.55
CA ARG A 8 27.45 -11.12 20.81
C ARG A 8 26.16 -10.39 21.21
N GLU A 9 25.02 -10.78 20.64
CA GLU A 9 23.71 -10.25 21.01
C GLU A 9 23.33 -10.64 22.45
N ALA A 10 23.54 -11.90 22.84
CA ALA A 10 23.28 -12.39 24.20
C ALA A 10 24.18 -11.72 25.27
N LEU A 11 25.40 -11.36 24.89
CA LEU A 11 26.35 -10.64 25.74
C LEU A 11 26.15 -9.11 25.71
N GLY A 12 25.14 -8.59 24.99
CA GLY A 12 24.88 -7.16 24.87
C GLY A 12 25.94 -6.37 24.09
N LEU A 13 26.85 -7.06 23.40
CA LEU A 13 27.97 -6.48 22.64
C LEU A 13 27.55 -5.98 21.24
N THR A 14 26.33 -6.31 20.82
CA THR A 14 25.71 -5.79 19.60
C THR A 14 24.24 -5.54 19.85
N GLU A 15 23.70 -4.43 19.37
CA GLU A 15 22.25 -4.25 19.37
C GLU A 15 21.61 -5.32 18.47
N ALA A 16 20.73 -6.11 19.07
CA ALA A 16 19.74 -6.88 18.32
C ALA A 16 19.09 -5.94 17.30
N ARG A 17 19.06 -6.30 16.01
CA ARG A 17 18.28 -5.58 14.99
C ARG A 17 16.81 -5.78 15.32
N ARG A 18 16.31 -5.14 16.38
CA ARG A 18 14.92 -5.16 16.80
C ARG A 18 14.15 -4.49 15.69
N ARG A 19 13.22 -5.24 15.08
CA ARG A 19 12.26 -4.64 14.17
C ARG A 19 11.57 -3.51 14.93
N SER A 20 11.53 -2.33 14.33
CA SER A 20 10.71 -1.24 14.82
C SER A 20 9.29 -1.78 15.06
N PRO A 21 8.66 -1.45 16.19
CA PRO A 21 7.27 -1.85 16.44
C PRO A 21 6.42 -1.41 15.25
N VAL A 22 5.65 -2.34 14.69
CA VAL A 22 4.71 -2.00 13.62
C VAL A 22 3.73 -0.97 14.19
N PRO A 23 3.53 0.18 13.53
CA PRO A 23 2.53 1.15 13.95
C PRO A 23 1.17 0.46 14.12
N LYS A 24 0.49 0.72 15.24
CA LYS A 24 -0.86 0.22 15.46
C LYS A 24 -1.80 1.05 14.58
N VAL A 25 -2.16 0.49 13.42
CA VAL A 25 -3.11 1.07 12.46
C VAL A 25 -4.37 0.23 12.45
N ASP A 26 -5.54 0.85 12.29
CA ASP A 26 -6.81 0.15 12.13
C ASP A 26 -6.73 -0.87 10.96
N PRO A 27 -6.95 -2.17 11.21
CA PRO A 27 -6.91 -3.19 10.17
C PRO A 27 -7.96 -2.98 9.07
N GLU A 28 -9.09 -2.32 9.34
CA GLU A 28 -10.06 -1.97 8.29
C GLU A 28 -9.48 -0.94 7.32
N LEU A 29 -8.81 0.09 7.84
CA LEU A 29 -8.13 1.09 7.01
C LEU A 29 -7.06 0.43 6.13
N VAL A 30 -6.25 -0.45 6.71
CA VAL A 30 -5.20 -1.18 5.97
C VAL A 30 -5.80 -1.99 4.82
N ARG A 31 -6.90 -2.71 5.07
CA ARG A 31 -7.60 -3.48 4.01
C ARG A 31 -8.19 -2.59 2.93
N ALA A 32 -8.82 -1.47 3.32
CA ALA A 32 -9.40 -0.53 2.38
C ALA A 32 -8.33 0.06 1.44
N VAL A 33 -7.21 0.52 1.99
CA VAL A 33 -6.07 1.05 1.22
C VAL A 33 -5.45 -0.04 0.34
N ALA A 34 -5.28 -1.26 0.86
CA ALA A 34 -4.73 -2.38 0.08
C ALA A 34 -5.60 -2.71 -1.14
N ARG A 35 -6.93 -2.70 -1.00
CA ARG A 35 -7.86 -2.92 -2.12
C ARG A 35 -7.75 -1.83 -3.19
N ILE A 36 -7.67 -0.56 -2.77
CA ILE A 36 -7.49 0.58 -3.68
C ILE A 36 -6.15 0.45 -4.45
N GLY A 37 -5.07 0.14 -3.74
CA GLY A 37 -3.76 -0.11 -4.34
C GLY A 37 -3.76 -1.30 -5.31
N GLY A 38 -4.54 -2.35 -5.01
CA GLY A 38 -4.77 -3.47 -5.91
C GLY A 38 -5.38 -3.04 -7.25
N ASN A 39 -6.41 -2.20 -7.23
CA ASN A 39 -7.05 -1.68 -8.44
C ASN A 39 -6.09 -0.82 -9.28
N LEU A 40 -5.32 0.06 -8.63
CA LEU A 40 -4.33 0.90 -9.30
C LEU A 40 -3.24 0.03 -9.97
N ASN A 41 -2.77 -1.01 -9.27
CA ASN A 41 -1.77 -1.92 -9.79
C ASN A 41 -2.30 -2.73 -10.99
N GLN A 42 -3.59 -3.07 -11.03
CA GLN A 42 -4.20 -3.71 -12.21
C GLN A 42 -4.18 -2.77 -13.43
N ILE A 43 -4.52 -1.49 -13.25
CA ILE A 43 -4.45 -0.48 -14.33
C ILE A 43 -3.01 -0.34 -14.82
N ALA A 44 -2.05 -0.21 -13.90
CA ALA A 44 -0.64 -0.07 -14.24
C ALA A 44 -0.11 -1.30 -15.01
N ARG A 45 -0.43 -2.51 -14.53
CA ARG A 45 -0.04 -3.74 -15.23
C ARG A 45 -0.63 -3.82 -16.62
N TRP A 46 -1.93 -3.54 -16.77
CA TRP A 46 -2.59 -3.55 -18.07
C TRP A 46 -1.94 -2.55 -19.04
N LEU A 47 -1.68 -1.32 -18.60
CA LEU A 47 -1.00 -0.29 -19.40
C LEU A 47 0.41 -0.75 -19.84
N ASN A 48 1.20 -1.26 -18.89
CA ASN A 48 2.56 -1.72 -19.17
C ASN A 48 2.57 -2.91 -20.14
N THR A 49 1.62 -3.85 -20.00
CA THR A 49 1.47 -4.98 -20.93
C THR A 49 1.07 -4.51 -22.33
N ALA A 50 0.11 -3.59 -22.44
CA ALA A 50 -0.29 -3.03 -23.73
C ALA A 50 0.87 -2.30 -24.42
N GLN A 51 1.66 -1.53 -23.66
CA GLN A 51 2.85 -0.86 -24.19
C GLN A 51 3.90 -1.86 -24.67
N ALA A 52 4.22 -2.88 -23.87
CA ALA A 52 5.20 -3.92 -24.23
C ALA A 52 4.79 -4.71 -25.48
N GLN A 53 3.49 -4.85 -25.74
CA GLN A 53 2.94 -5.50 -26.93
C GLN A 53 2.79 -4.56 -28.13
N GLY A 54 3.17 -3.28 -28.01
CA GLY A 54 3.00 -2.29 -29.07
C GLY A 54 1.55 -1.87 -29.33
N GLN A 55 0.63 -2.17 -28.41
CA GLN A 55 -0.80 -1.92 -28.52
C GLN A 55 -1.24 -0.60 -27.86
N VAL A 56 -0.36 0.41 -27.85
CA VAL A 56 -0.63 1.71 -27.20
C VAL A 56 -1.85 2.39 -27.82
N SER A 57 -2.08 2.22 -29.12
CA SER A 57 -3.25 2.76 -29.82
C SER A 57 -4.58 2.13 -29.39
N ALA A 58 -4.56 0.97 -28.73
CA ALA A 58 -5.75 0.31 -28.19
C ALA A 58 -6.08 0.78 -26.75
N ILE A 59 -5.27 1.65 -26.15
CA ILE A 59 -5.51 2.19 -24.82
C ILE A 59 -6.55 3.32 -24.92
N ASP A 60 -7.73 3.09 -24.36
CA ASP A 60 -8.72 4.16 -24.16
C ASP A 60 -8.35 5.03 -22.95
N ALA A 61 -7.77 6.19 -23.23
CA ALA A 61 -7.36 7.17 -22.23
C ALA A 61 -8.53 7.69 -21.38
N ILE A 62 -9.75 7.79 -21.93
CA ILE A 62 -10.92 8.26 -21.19
C ILE A 62 -11.33 7.20 -20.16
N THR A 63 -11.36 5.93 -20.56
CA THR A 63 -11.63 4.82 -19.65
C THR A 63 -10.59 4.74 -18.53
N VAL A 64 -9.30 4.93 -18.84
CA VAL A 64 -8.23 4.97 -17.82
C VAL A 64 -8.43 6.13 -16.86
N ALA A 65 -8.66 7.34 -17.37
CA ALA A 65 -8.87 8.53 -16.55
C ALA A 65 -10.10 8.37 -15.64
N ALA A 66 -11.21 7.85 -16.15
CA ALA A 66 -12.42 7.59 -15.37
C ALA A 66 -12.16 6.61 -14.21
N ARG A 67 -11.39 5.53 -14.46
CA ARG A 67 -11.00 4.57 -13.42
C ARG A 67 -10.10 5.20 -12.36
N LEU A 68 -9.15 6.05 -12.76
CA LEU A 68 -8.29 6.76 -11.82
C LEU A 68 -9.07 7.73 -10.93
N VAL A 69 -10.02 8.48 -11.51
CA VAL A 69 -10.92 9.36 -10.74
C VAL A 69 -11.78 8.55 -9.76
N ALA A 70 -12.28 7.38 -10.15
CA ALA A 70 -13.02 6.52 -9.24
C ALA A 70 -12.17 6.03 -8.05
N ILE A 71 -10.90 5.70 -8.29
CA ILE A 71 -9.92 5.33 -7.26
C ILE A 71 -9.63 6.51 -6.31
N GLU A 72 -9.42 7.71 -6.85
CA GLU A 72 -9.21 8.95 -6.07
C GLU A 72 -10.39 9.23 -5.15
N ARG A 73 -11.63 9.18 -5.67
CA ARG A 73 -12.84 9.37 -4.86
C ARG A 73 -12.97 8.31 -3.76
N ALA A 74 -12.70 7.05 -4.06
CA ALA A 74 -12.75 5.98 -3.07
C ALA A 74 -11.71 6.16 -1.95
N LEU A 75 -10.52 6.66 -2.30
CA LEU A 75 -9.48 6.99 -1.32
C LEU A 75 -9.89 8.19 -0.45
N SER A 76 -10.37 9.27 -1.07
CA SER A 76 -10.88 10.47 -0.39
C SER A 76 -12.00 10.12 0.59
N GLU A 77 -12.90 9.22 0.21
CA GLU A 77 -14.00 8.75 1.08
C GLU A 77 -13.50 7.89 2.24
N ALA A 78 -12.60 6.93 1.98
CA ALA A 78 -12.01 6.10 3.03
C ALA A 78 -11.26 6.95 4.08
N LEU A 79 -10.55 7.99 3.65
CA LEU A 79 -9.88 8.93 4.54
C LEU A 79 -10.87 9.71 5.41
N LYS A 80 -11.95 10.26 4.82
CA LYS A 80 -12.99 10.98 5.57
C LYS A 80 -13.60 10.10 6.66
N GLN A 81 -14.00 8.87 6.31
CA GLN A 81 -14.59 7.92 7.24
C GLN A 81 -13.66 7.60 8.41
N PHE A 82 -12.36 7.43 8.13
CA PHE A 82 -11.36 7.17 9.15
C PHE A 82 -11.14 8.39 10.06
N THR A 83 -10.94 9.58 9.49
CA THR A 83 -10.76 10.82 10.29
C THR A 83 -11.98 11.15 11.15
N ALA A 84 -13.20 10.81 10.68
CA ALA A 84 -14.43 11.00 11.44
C ALA A 84 -14.55 10.00 12.60
N ARG A 85 -14.11 8.74 12.40
CA ARG A 85 -14.08 7.72 13.45
C ARG A 85 -13.06 8.03 14.54
N ASP A 86 -11.87 8.49 14.16
CA ASP A 86 -10.83 8.89 15.12
C ASP A 86 -11.26 10.10 15.96
N GLY A 87 -11.93 11.09 15.35
CA GLY A 87 -12.47 12.27 16.06
C GLY A 87 -13.66 11.98 16.98
N ALA A 88 -14.40 10.89 16.75
CA ALA A 88 -15.52 10.46 17.59
C ALA A 88 -15.06 9.60 18.80
N SER A 89 -13.78 9.24 18.86
CA SER A 89 -13.18 8.45 19.96
C SER A 89 -12.59 9.33 21.08
N CYS A 90 -12.85 10.64 21.07
CA CYS A 90 -12.42 11.58 22.12
C CYS A 90 -13.58 12.01 23.01
#